data_AF-A0A940TCB8-F1
#
_entry.id   AF-A0A940TCB8-F1
#
_cell.length_a   1.000
_cell.length_b   1.000
_cell.length_c   1.000
_cell.angle_alpha   90.00
_cell.angle_beta   90.00
_cell.angle_gamma   90.00
#
_symmetry.space_group_name_H-M   'P 1'
#
loop_
_entity.id
_entity.type
_entity.pdbx_description
1 polymer ?
#
loop_
_entity_poly.entity_id
_entity_poly.type
_entity_poly.pdbx_seq_one_letter_code
_entity_poly.pdbx_strand_id
1 'polypeptide(L)'
;MSKKIKREKLVKSEKAYRISVIATYIFAAITILSCIFTVPGMDVEKKTEPMLAVYSVAFCVYVLALAACAVMAWVAFKKANKEALAIQSIMLAVSTLFSASNIKMFIVFFLYGIGKDAKVEQLFGNDMASLTEGFTAGWTMLIIAFSVNLLLAILGISKLISKK
;
A
#
# COMPACT_ATOMS: atom_id res chain seq x y z
N MET A 1 -9.39 39.26 21.88
CA MET A 1 -8.15 38.48 22.13
C MET A 1 -8.22 37.18 21.36
N SER A 2 -7.41 36.98 20.32
CA SER A 2 -7.35 35.65 19.68
C SER A 2 -6.66 34.69 20.65
N LYS A 3 -7.39 33.67 21.12
CA LYS A 3 -6.78 32.55 21.84
C LYS A 3 -5.84 31.89 20.84
N LYS A 4 -4.53 32.18 20.93
CA LYS A 4 -3.50 31.41 20.21
C LYS A 4 -3.64 29.97 20.69
N ILE A 5 -4.33 29.14 19.90
CA ILE A 5 -4.41 27.69 20.12
C ILE A 5 -2.96 27.20 20.07
N LYS A 6 -2.37 26.92 21.23
CA LYS A 6 -1.01 26.38 21.33
C LYS A 6 -1.03 25.01 20.63
N ARG A 7 -0.44 24.94 19.45
CA ARG A 7 -0.31 23.69 18.68
C ARG A 7 0.52 22.71 19.50
N GLU A 8 -0.06 21.55 19.76
CA GLU A 8 0.54 20.52 20.59
C GLU A 8 1.81 19.96 19.90
N LYS A 9 2.93 19.90 20.62
CA LYS A 9 4.19 19.42 20.05
C LYS A 9 4.08 17.92 19.72
N LEU A 10 4.29 17.57 18.45
CA LEU A 10 4.41 16.16 18.03
C LEU A 10 5.58 15.47 18.75
N VAL A 11 5.31 14.31 19.34
CA VAL A 11 6.31 13.41 19.95
C VAL A 11 7.18 12.78 18.84
N LYS A 12 8.43 12.39 19.15
CA LYS A 12 9.36 11.80 18.16
C LYS A 12 8.76 10.58 17.44
N SER A 13 8.07 9.71 18.17
CA SER A 13 7.38 8.53 17.60
C SER A 13 6.27 8.92 16.62
N GLU A 14 5.46 9.92 16.96
CA GLU A 14 4.41 10.45 16.08
C GLU A 14 5.01 11.06 14.80
N LYS A 15 6.14 11.78 14.91
CA LYS A 15 6.84 12.33 13.74
C LYS A 15 7.37 11.23 12.83
N ALA A 16 8.02 10.20 13.40
CA ALA A 16 8.55 9.07 12.64
C ALA A 16 7.42 8.34 11.89
N TYR A 17 6.34 7.99 12.59
CA TYR A 17 5.14 7.40 11.99
C TYR A 17 4.62 8.22 10.80
N ARG A 18 4.46 9.54 10.97
CA ARG A 18 3.93 10.42 9.92
C ARG A 18 4.83 10.49 8.69
N ILE A 19 6.15 10.50 8.88
CA ILE A 19 7.10 10.46 7.76
C ILE A 19 7.01 9.11 7.04
N SER A 20 6.98 8.02 7.80
CA SER A 20 6.89 6.68 7.22
C SER A 20 5.59 6.47 6.44
N VAL A 21 4.43 6.92 6.94
CA VAL A 21 3.16 6.75 6.20
C VAL A 21 3.15 7.54 4.88
N ILE A 22 3.77 8.73 4.86
CA ILE A 22 3.94 9.53 3.64
C ILE A 22 4.87 8.82 2.65
N ALA A 23 6.02 8.32 3.13
CA ALA A 23 6.98 7.61 2.29
C ALA A 23 6.36 6.35 1.68
N THR A 24 5.64 5.56 2.49
CA THR A 24 4.90 4.37 2.03
C THR A 24 3.86 4.74 0.98
N TYR A 25 3.11 5.83 1.18
CA TYR A 25 2.13 6.30 0.20
C TYR A 25 2.79 6.70 -1.13
N ILE A 26 3.87 7.48 -1.08
CA ILE A 26 4.60 7.91 -2.30
C ILE A 26 5.15 6.71 -3.06
N PHE A 27 5.77 5.77 -2.34
CA PHE A 27 6.28 4.53 -2.93
C PHE A 27 5.16 3.73 -3.62
N ALA A 28 4.02 3.59 -2.96
CA ALA A 28 2.87 2.90 -3.50
C ALA A 28 2.29 3.63 -4.72
N ALA A 29 2.21 4.96 -4.68
CA ALA A 29 1.72 5.77 -5.79
C ALA A 29 2.58 5.59 -7.04
N ILE A 30 3.91 5.69 -6.90
CA ILE A 30 4.84 5.51 -8.02
C ILE A 30 4.72 4.09 -8.58
N THR A 31 4.70 3.08 -7.71
CA THR A 31 4.65 1.67 -8.11
C THR A 31 3.35 1.34 -8.82
N ILE A 32 2.20 1.69 -8.24
CA ILE A 32 0.87 1.36 -8.79
C ILE A 32 0.60 2.17 -10.06
N LEU A 33 0.92 3.48 -10.09
CA LEU A 33 0.77 4.28 -11.30
C LEU A 33 1.66 3.75 -12.43
N SER A 34 2.93 3.42 -12.14
CA SER A 34 3.81 2.85 -13.16
C SER A 34 3.25 1.53 -13.72
N CYS A 35 2.76 0.63 -12.86
CA CYS A 35 2.10 -0.61 -13.27
C CYS A 35 0.89 -0.34 -14.18
N ILE A 36 0.01 0.61 -13.82
CA ILE A 36 -1.17 0.98 -14.61
C ILE A 36 -0.79 1.54 -16.00
N PHE A 37 0.29 2.31 -16.11
CA PHE A 37 0.71 2.86 -17.40
C PHE A 37 1.48 1.87 -18.27
N THR A 38 2.22 0.97 -17.65
CA THR A 38 3.03 0.02 -18.39
C THR A 38 2.21 -1.19 -18.81
N VAL A 39 1.44 -1.82 -17.92
CA VAL A 39 0.81 -3.14 -18.16
C VAL A 39 -0.16 -3.17 -19.35
N PRO A 40 -1.04 -2.18 -19.58
CA PRO A 40 -1.94 -2.16 -20.73
C PRO A 40 -1.23 -1.93 -22.08
N GLY A 41 -0.01 -1.38 -22.09
CA GLY A 41 0.79 -1.14 -23.29
C GLY A 41 1.83 -2.23 -23.57
N MET A 42 1.82 -3.31 -22.78
CA MET A 42 2.75 -4.42 -22.92
C MET A 42 2.23 -5.41 -23.95
N ASP A 43 2.91 -5.50 -25.09
CA ASP A 43 2.73 -6.62 -26.02
C ASP A 43 3.13 -7.91 -25.30
N VAL A 44 2.19 -8.86 -25.21
CA VAL A 44 2.30 -10.11 -24.44
C VAL A 44 3.44 -11.00 -24.95
N GLU A 45 3.94 -10.74 -26.17
CA GLU A 45 4.97 -11.53 -26.84
C GLU A 45 6.41 -11.00 -26.63
N LYS A 46 6.64 -9.82 -26.04
CA LYS A 46 8.01 -9.25 -25.94
C LYS A 46 8.32 -8.59 -24.59
N LYS A 47 9.16 -9.27 -23.79
CA LYS A 47 10.04 -8.70 -22.73
C LYS A 47 9.37 -8.12 -21.48
N THR A 48 8.13 -8.50 -21.18
CA THR A 48 7.31 -7.86 -20.14
C THR A 48 7.16 -8.70 -18.88
N GLU A 49 7.55 -9.98 -18.93
CA GLU A 49 7.63 -10.88 -17.78
C GLU A 49 8.46 -10.31 -16.61
N PRO A 50 9.72 -9.86 -16.78
CA PRO A 50 10.53 -9.46 -15.62
C PRO A 50 9.97 -8.26 -14.87
N MET A 51 9.25 -7.38 -15.57
CA MET A 51 8.65 -6.18 -14.98
C MET A 51 7.45 -6.54 -14.07
N LEU A 52 6.67 -7.56 -14.43
CA LEU A 52 5.60 -8.09 -13.56
C LEU A 52 6.15 -8.69 -12.26
N ALA A 53 7.31 -9.34 -12.32
CA ALA A 53 8.01 -9.81 -11.12
C ALA A 53 8.47 -8.64 -10.24
N VAL A 54 8.99 -7.57 -10.82
CA VAL A 54 9.37 -6.35 -10.09
C VAL A 54 8.16 -5.71 -9.41
N TYR A 55 7.02 -5.58 -10.11
CA TYR A 55 5.80 -5.04 -9.51
C TYR A 55 5.27 -5.88 -8.36
N SER A 56 5.42 -7.20 -8.47
CA SER A 56 5.03 -8.13 -7.41
C SER A 56 5.88 -8.00 -6.16
N VAL A 57 7.20 -7.90 -6.32
CA VAL A 57 8.12 -7.64 -5.21
C VAL A 57 7.82 -6.28 -4.57
N ALA A 58 7.65 -5.24 -5.39
CA ALA A 58 7.33 -3.90 -4.91
C ALA A 58 6.00 -3.86 -4.14
N PHE A 59 4.99 -4.62 -4.61
CA PHE A 59 3.73 -4.78 -3.91
C PHE A 59 3.90 -5.44 -2.54
N CYS A 60 4.66 -6.52 -2.44
CA CYS A 60 4.95 -7.16 -1.15
C CYS A 60 5.66 -6.20 -0.19
N VAL A 61 6.63 -5.41 -0.68
CA VAL A 61 7.30 -4.38 0.12
C VAL A 61 6.31 -3.33 0.62
N TYR A 62 5.36 -2.90 -0.23
CA TYR A 62 4.30 -1.98 0.16
C TYR A 62 3.41 -2.54 1.27
N VAL A 63 2.96 -3.79 1.16
CA VAL A 63 2.13 -4.44 2.18
C VAL A 63 2.86 -4.51 3.53
N LEU A 64 4.14 -4.88 3.52
CA LEU A 64 4.97 -4.90 4.73
C LEU A 64 5.16 -3.50 5.32
N ALA A 65 5.36 -2.49 4.47
CA ALA A 65 5.49 -1.10 4.89
C ALA A 65 4.20 -0.58 5.54
N LEU A 66 3.02 -0.99 5.06
CA LEU A 66 1.74 -0.68 5.70
C LEU A 66 1.61 -1.30 7.08
N ALA A 67 1.94 -2.59 7.20
CA ALA A 67 1.94 -3.30 8.48
C ALA A 67 2.87 -2.59 9.49
N ALA A 68 4.07 -2.23 9.05
CA ALA A 68 5.02 -1.47 9.87
C ALA A 68 4.46 -0.10 10.27
N CYS A 69 3.78 0.61 9.36
CA CYS A 69 3.12 1.89 9.66
C CYS A 69 1.99 1.73 10.69
N ALA A 70 1.22 0.65 10.64
CA ALA A 70 0.21 0.33 11.65
C ALA A 70 0.86 0.17 13.04
N VAL A 71 1.93 -0.64 13.14
CA VAL A 71 2.67 -0.84 14.40
C VAL A 71 3.25 0.48 14.91
N MET A 72 3.85 1.29 14.03
CA MET A 72 4.39 2.61 14.40
C MET A 72 3.30 3.57 14.90
N ALA A 73 2.11 3.57 14.28
CA ALA A 73 0.97 4.36 14.72
C ALA A 73 0.49 3.92 16.11
N TRP A 74 0.42 2.60 16.37
CA TRP A 74 0.09 2.06 17.68
C TRP A 74 1.10 2.44 18.76
N VAL A 75 2.40 2.32 18.47
CA VAL A 75 3.47 2.74 19.39
C VAL A 75 3.40 4.25 19.64
N ALA A 76 3.12 5.05 18.61
CA ALA A 76 2.94 6.49 18.76
C ALA A 76 1.71 6.82 19.62
N PHE A 77 0.60 6.08 19.45
CA PHE A 77 -0.57 6.17 20.32
C PHE A 77 -0.21 5.91 21.78
N LYS A 78 0.45 4.79 22.09
CA LYS A 78 0.85 4.44 23.47
C LYS A 78 1.74 5.50 24.13
N LYS A 79 2.56 6.20 23.34
CA LYS A 79 3.48 7.23 23.86
C LYS A 79 2.85 8.63 23.95
N ALA A 80 1.92 8.97 23.06
CA ALA A 80 1.32 10.30 22.99
C ALA A 80 -0.09 10.37 23.61
N ASN A 81 -0.70 9.21 23.90
CA ASN A 81 -2.08 9.04 24.38
C ASN A 81 -3.13 9.80 23.54
N LYS A 82 -2.96 9.80 22.22
CA LYS A 82 -3.88 10.46 21.27
C LYS A 82 -4.73 9.44 20.55
N GLU A 83 -6.02 9.41 20.83
CA GLU A 83 -6.97 8.44 20.24
C GLU A 83 -6.95 8.44 18.70
N ALA A 84 -6.73 9.60 18.08
CA ALA A 84 -6.57 9.70 16.63
C ALA A 84 -5.46 8.78 16.08
N LEU A 85 -4.37 8.54 16.82
CA LEU A 85 -3.31 7.61 16.40
C LEU A 85 -3.74 6.14 16.52
N ALA A 86 -4.62 5.80 17.47
CA ALA A 86 -5.19 4.47 17.57
C ALA A 86 -6.12 4.18 16.38
N ILE A 87 -6.98 5.13 16.03
CA ILE A 87 -7.84 5.03 14.85
C ILE A 87 -6.99 4.86 13.58
N GLN A 88 -5.95 5.68 13.41
CA GLN A 88 -5.03 5.58 12.27
C GLN A 88 -4.32 4.22 12.20
N SER A 89 -3.94 3.65 13.35
CA SER A 89 -3.37 2.29 13.43
C SER A 89 -4.36 1.23 12.94
N ILE A 90 -5.63 1.32 13.34
CA ILE A 90 -6.67 0.37 12.93
C ILE A 90 -6.93 0.50 11.43
N MET A 91 -7.04 1.72 10.90
CA MET A 91 -7.22 1.97 9.48
C MET A 91 -6.06 1.37 8.66
N LEU A 92 -4.82 1.55 9.11
CA LEU A 92 -3.64 0.96 8.45
C LEU A 92 -3.63 -0.57 8.52
N ALA A 93 -4.08 -1.16 9.62
CA ALA A 93 -4.22 -2.61 9.74
C ALA A 93 -5.28 -3.15 8.77
N VAL A 94 -6.44 -2.50 8.66
CA VAL A 94 -7.47 -2.86 7.68
C VAL A 94 -6.96 -2.70 6.25
N SER A 95 -6.30 -1.59 5.93
CA SER A 95 -5.66 -1.39 4.61
C SER A 95 -4.60 -2.45 4.32
N THR A 96 -3.85 -2.91 5.33
CA THR A 96 -2.90 -4.02 5.19
C THR A 96 -3.62 -5.31 4.83
N LEU A 97 -4.73 -5.64 5.50
CA LEU A 97 -5.52 -6.84 5.20
C LEU A 97 -6.14 -6.80 3.80
N PHE A 98 -6.70 -5.65 3.41
CA PHE A 98 -7.26 -5.46 2.06
C PHE A 98 -6.18 -5.50 0.98
N SER A 99 -4.96 -5.06 1.28
CA SER A 99 -3.83 -5.25 0.37
C SER A 99 -3.38 -6.71 0.38
N ALA A 100 -3.34 -7.38 1.54
CA ALA A 100 -2.91 -8.76 1.66
C ALA A 100 -3.82 -9.75 0.91
N SER A 101 -5.13 -9.47 0.79
CA SER A 101 -6.03 -10.30 -0.02
C SER A 101 -5.66 -10.33 -1.51
N ASN A 102 -4.88 -9.35 -1.98
CA ASN A 102 -4.36 -9.27 -3.34
C ASN A 102 -3.01 -9.99 -3.54
N ILE A 103 -2.38 -10.52 -2.49
CA ILE A 103 -1.08 -11.21 -2.59
C ILE A 103 -1.16 -12.38 -3.58
N LYS A 104 -2.27 -13.11 -3.62
CA LYS A 104 -2.46 -14.24 -4.53
C LYS A 104 -2.29 -13.82 -6.01
N MET A 105 -2.80 -12.65 -6.37
CA MET A 105 -2.66 -12.08 -7.72
C MET A 105 -1.20 -11.69 -8.02
N PHE A 106 -0.52 -11.04 -7.08
CA PHE A 106 0.88 -10.66 -7.27
C PHE A 106 1.83 -11.87 -7.23
N ILE A 107 1.48 -12.98 -6.59
CA ILE A 107 2.22 -14.24 -6.73
C ILE A 107 2.13 -14.76 -8.18
N VAL A 108 0.98 -14.66 -8.83
CA VAL A 108 0.82 -15.02 -10.24
C VAL A 108 1.69 -14.14 -11.13
N PHE A 109 1.63 -12.82 -10.94
CA PHE A 109 2.47 -11.88 -11.67
C PHE A 109 3.97 -12.14 -11.46
N PHE A 110 4.36 -12.56 -10.25
CA PHE A 110 5.72 -12.96 -9.97
C PHE A 110 6.13 -14.23 -10.73
N LEU A 111 5.32 -15.28 -10.66
CA LEU A 111 5.61 -16.57 -11.31
C LEU A 111 5.62 -16.45 -12.84
N TYR A 112 4.64 -15.75 -13.41
CA TYR A 112 4.63 -15.39 -14.82
C TYR A 112 5.86 -14.57 -15.18
N GLY A 113 6.22 -13.60 -14.32
CA GLY A 113 7.33 -12.72 -14.57
C GLY A 113 8.74 -13.35 -14.53
N ILE A 114 8.85 -14.58 -14.02
CA ILE A 114 10.08 -15.38 -14.03
C ILE A 114 10.01 -16.58 -14.99
N GLY A 115 9.04 -16.59 -15.92
CA GLY A 115 8.86 -17.65 -16.92
C GLY A 115 8.46 -19.00 -16.31
N LYS A 116 7.60 -18.99 -15.28
CA LYS A 116 7.07 -20.21 -14.61
C LYS A 116 5.59 -20.42 -14.91
N ASP A 117 5.20 -20.32 -16.18
CA ASP A 117 3.82 -20.43 -16.67
C ASP A 117 3.15 -21.75 -16.27
N ALA A 118 3.87 -22.86 -16.40
CA ALA A 118 3.38 -24.19 -16.00
C ALA A 118 3.02 -24.27 -14.48
N LYS A 119 3.67 -23.47 -13.63
CA LYS A 119 3.31 -23.39 -12.20
C LYS A 119 2.09 -22.50 -11.96
N VAL A 120 1.90 -21.47 -12.78
CA VAL A 120 0.71 -20.63 -12.76
C VAL A 120 -0.51 -21.46 -13.15
N GLU A 121 -0.41 -22.23 -14.23
CA GLU A 121 -1.46 -23.15 -14.71
C GLU A 121 -1.82 -24.22 -13.67
N GLN A 122 -0.82 -24.80 -12.97
CA GLN A 122 -1.08 -25.76 -11.88
C GLN A 122 -1.77 -25.13 -10.67
N LEU A 123 -1.48 -23.86 -10.36
CA LEU A 123 -2.03 -23.18 -9.17
C LEU A 123 -3.43 -22.60 -9.41
N PHE A 124 -3.81 -22.33 -10.66
CA PHE A 124 -5.03 -21.57 -10.98
C PHE A 124 -5.89 -22.17 -12.10
N GLY A 125 -5.46 -23.26 -12.74
CA GLY A 125 -6.17 -23.91 -13.85
C GLY A 125 -5.89 -23.24 -15.20
N ASN A 126 -6.23 -23.94 -16.28
CA ASN A 126 -5.99 -23.50 -17.68
C ASN A 126 -6.79 -22.25 -18.11
N ASP A 127 -7.73 -21.78 -17.29
CA ASP A 127 -8.68 -20.75 -17.70
C ASP A 127 -8.22 -19.35 -17.25
N MET A 128 -7.24 -18.81 -17.98
CA MET A 128 -6.73 -17.43 -17.82
C MET A 128 -7.85 -16.37 -17.86
N ALA A 129 -8.99 -16.64 -18.51
CA ALA A 129 -10.13 -15.72 -18.55
C ALA A 129 -10.83 -15.60 -17.17
N SER A 130 -10.92 -16.71 -16.42
CA SER A 130 -11.49 -16.74 -15.06
C SER A 130 -10.63 -16.00 -14.02
N LEU A 131 -9.32 -15.86 -14.28
CA LEU A 131 -8.42 -15.07 -13.46
C LEU A 131 -8.77 -13.57 -13.52
N THR A 132 -8.99 -13.03 -14.71
CA THR A 132 -9.37 -11.62 -14.93
C THR A 132 -10.69 -11.22 -14.26
N GLU A 133 -11.71 -12.09 -14.28
CA GLU A 133 -12.98 -11.83 -13.59
C GLU A 133 -12.82 -11.90 -12.06
N GLY A 134 -12.04 -12.87 -11.55
CA GLY A 134 -11.73 -13.00 -10.12
C GLY A 134 -10.91 -11.84 -9.54
N PHE A 135 -10.18 -11.10 -10.37
CA PHE A 135 -9.34 -9.98 -9.94
C PHE A 135 -10.09 -8.65 -9.74
N THR A 136 -11.31 -8.50 -10.28
CA THR A 136 -12.09 -7.25 -10.16
C THR A 136 -12.38 -6.85 -8.71
N ALA A 137 -12.72 -7.82 -7.85
CA ALA A 137 -12.90 -7.60 -6.42
C ALA A 137 -11.59 -7.25 -5.70
N GLY A 138 -10.47 -7.85 -6.13
CA GLY A 138 -9.13 -7.57 -5.63
C GLY A 138 -8.69 -6.12 -5.90
N TRP A 139 -8.85 -5.68 -7.16
CA TRP A 139 -8.56 -4.31 -7.57
C TRP A 139 -9.38 -3.28 -6.80
N THR A 140 -10.67 -3.56 -6.57
CA THR A 140 -11.54 -2.68 -5.78
C THR A 140 -11.03 -2.53 -4.35
N MET A 141 -10.67 -3.64 -3.69
CA MET A 141 -10.09 -3.60 -2.33
C MET A 141 -8.74 -2.87 -2.29
N LEU A 142 -7.92 -3.02 -3.33
CA LEU A 142 -6.65 -2.32 -3.44
C LEU A 142 -6.85 -0.80 -3.56
N ILE A 143 -7.80 -0.36 -4.39
CA ILE A 143 -8.16 1.06 -4.55
C ILE A 143 -8.67 1.65 -3.23
N ILE A 144 -9.51 0.90 -2.50
CA ILE A 144 -10.00 1.33 -1.18
C ILE A 144 -8.82 1.49 -0.21
N ALA A 145 -7.94 0.49 -0.12
CA ALA A 145 -6.77 0.53 0.77
C ALA A 145 -5.85 1.72 0.43
N PHE A 146 -5.62 1.96 -0.86
CA PHE A 146 -4.81 3.07 -1.35
C PHE A 146 -5.43 4.44 -1.03
N SER A 147 -6.75 4.56 -1.17
CA SER A 147 -7.50 5.78 -0.85
C SER A 147 -7.43 6.13 0.63
N VAL A 148 -7.56 5.12 1.51
CA VAL A 148 -7.36 5.29 2.95
C VAL A 148 -5.94 5.80 3.25
N ASN A 149 -4.93 5.21 2.62
CA ASN A 149 -3.54 5.62 2.82
C ASN A 149 -3.27 7.04 2.33
N LEU A 150 -3.89 7.48 1.22
CA LEU A 150 -3.82 8.85 0.74
C LEU A 150 -4.34 9.83 1.81
N LEU A 151 -5.52 9.56 2.40
CA LEU A 151 -6.10 10.41 3.43
C LEU A 151 -5.16 10.51 4.65
N LEU A 152 -4.59 9.38 5.08
CA LEU A 152 -3.63 9.35 6.19
C LEU A 152 -2.34 10.10 5.88
N ALA A 153 -1.83 10.01 4.65
CA ALA A 153 -0.66 10.77 4.20
C ALA A 153 -0.94 12.27 4.21
N ILE A 154 -2.10 12.72 3.70
CA ILE A 154 -2.51 14.15 3.74
C ILE A 154 -2.59 14.65 5.19
N LEU A 155 -3.21 13.88 6.08
CA LEU A 155 -3.27 14.20 7.51
C LEU A 155 -1.87 14.20 8.18
N GLY A 156 -0.97 13.35 7.70
CA GLY A 156 0.44 13.33 8.06
C GLY A 156 1.12 14.65 7.71
N ILE A 157 1.01 15.06 6.45
CA ILE A 157 1.61 16.27 5.89
C ILE A 157 1.09 17.51 6.58
N SER A 158 -0.23 17.65 6.73
CA SER A 158 -0.84 18.84 7.34
C SER A 158 -0.36 19.07 8.78
N LYS A 159 -0.23 18.02 9.60
CA LYS A 159 0.34 18.13 10.94
C LYS A 159 1.84 18.40 10.97
N LEU A 160 2.60 17.93 9.96
CA LEU A 160 4.04 18.20 9.86
C LEU A 160 4.32 19.65 9.43
N ILE A 161 3.58 20.16 8.44
CA ILE A 161 3.72 21.55 7.95
C ILE A 161 3.25 22.56 9.00
N SER A 162 2.19 22.23 9.75
CA SER A 162 1.68 23.01 10.89
C SER A 162 2.72 23.26 12.00
N LYS A 163 3.91 22.64 11.91
CA LYS A 163 5.04 22.78 12.85
C LYS A 163 6.14 23.73 12.38
N LYS A 164 6.10 24.23 11.13
CA LYS A 164 6.87 25.42 10.70
C LYS A 164 6.08 26.67 11.05
#